data_AF-A0AA39XRX2-F1
#
_entry.id   AF-A0AA39XRX2-F1
#
_cell.length_a   1.000
_cell.length_b   1.000
_cell.length_c   1.000
_cell.angle_alpha   90.00
_cell.angle_beta   90.00
_cell.angle_gamma   90.00
#
_symmetry.space_group_name_H-M   'P 1'
#
loop_
_entity.id
_entity.type
_entity.pdbx_description
1 polymer ?
#
loop_
_entity_poly.entity_id
_entity_poly.type
_entity_poly.pdbx_seq_one_letter_code
_entity_poly.pdbx_strand_id
1 'polypeptide(L)'
;MRQMAVCHRADFRRRFCSWILVHPGQDIQDRFCARAGEHEADLAPSDELEARSVSAQLIILHFAAKNWAEYLRYLSSECKQLNDRALNSEVVNIKADGTDEFEINIQDMQQLQWLAQHLHIRCGHALESGTRLREDGRVHTSSPYRELSLWVAAWQDETRSNLYTLQTLAEHVSGCTQLVFNILKMKDDEVIQTHGRLTNTLAQHSHGHNSMLLHLAYESESTARSVRMITLITLLYLPPSFLAISRVQLTHWPTTGIMTIL
;
A
#
# COMPACT_ATOMS: atom_id res chain seq x y z
N MET A 1 -4.30 -4.69 -24.82
CA MET A 1 -5.54 -5.03 -25.55
C MET A 1 -5.97 -3.82 -26.37
N ARG A 2 -6.42 -4.01 -27.62
CA ARG A 2 -7.05 -2.94 -28.41
C ARG A 2 -8.49 -2.77 -27.94
N GLN A 3 -8.92 -1.54 -27.69
CA GLN A 3 -10.33 -1.23 -27.40
C GLN A 3 -11.10 -1.22 -28.72
N MET A 4 -12.24 -1.91 -28.76
CA MET A 4 -13.16 -1.92 -29.91
C MET A 4 -14.48 -1.30 -29.46
N ALA A 5 -14.99 -0.34 -30.23
CA ALA A 5 -16.33 0.19 -30.02
C ALA A 5 -17.32 -0.47 -30.98
N VAL A 6 -18.51 -0.78 -30.47
CA VAL A 6 -19.58 -1.43 -31.22
C VAL A 6 -20.83 -0.57 -31.15
N CYS A 7 -21.39 -0.22 -32.30
CA CYS A 7 -22.72 0.36 -32.41
C CYS A 7 -23.61 -0.59 -33.18
N HIS A 8 -24.78 -0.91 -32.61
CA HIS A 8 -25.79 -1.74 -33.24
C HIS A 8 -27.08 -0.94 -33.39
N ARG A 9 -27.66 -1.00 -34.59
CA ARG A 9 -28.99 -0.49 -34.87
C ARG A 9 -29.77 -1.53 -35.68
N ALA A 10 -30.84 -2.04 -35.09
CA ALA A 10 -31.82 -2.88 -35.76
C ALA A 10 -33.16 -2.15 -35.92
N ASP A 11 -33.74 -2.24 -37.11
CA ASP A 11 -35.08 -1.79 -37.46
C ASP A 11 -35.82 -2.94 -38.14
N PHE A 12 -36.57 -3.70 -37.34
CA PHE A 12 -37.34 -4.86 -37.81
C PHE A 12 -38.47 -4.47 -38.77
N ARG A 13 -39.00 -3.24 -38.66
CA ARG A 13 -40.06 -2.76 -39.58
C ARG A 13 -39.50 -2.51 -40.98
N ARG A 14 -38.31 -1.90 -41.04
CA ARG A 14 -37.60 -1.65 -42.30
C ARG A 14 -36.74 -2.82 -42.76
N ARG A 15 -36.74 -3.92 -42.00
CA ARG A 15 -35.91 -5.10 -42.19
C ARG A 15 -34.44 -4.78 -42.38
N PHE A 16 -33.93 -3.89 -41.54
CA PHE A 16 -32.56 -3.39 -41.62
C PHE A 16 -31.83 -3.63 -40.30
N CYS A 17 -30.64 -4.20 -40.37
CA CYS A 17 -29.74 -4.35 -39.23
C CYS A 17 -28.36 -3.83 -39.65
N SER A 18 -27.80 -2.94 -38.85
CA SER A 18 -26.49 -2.35 -39.09
C SER A 18 -25.61 -2.47 -37.86
N TRP A 19 -24.36 -2.88 -38.11
CA TRP A 19 -23.31 -2.97 -37.11
C TRP A 19 -22.16 -2.08 -37.57
N ILE A 20 -21.74 -1.18 -36.69
CA ILE A 20 -20.57 -0.32 -36.92
C ILE A 20 -19.54 -0.72 -35.87
N LEU A 21 -18.42 -1.26 -36.36
CA LEU A 21 -17.28 -1.65 -35.55
C LEU A 21 -16.16 -0.63 -35.75
N VAL A 22 -15.70 0.00 -34.67
CA VAL A 22 -14.59 0.96 -34.71
C VAL A 22 -13.33 0.28 -34.18
N HIS A 23 -12.28 0.25 -35.01
CA HIS A 23 -11.04 -0.49 -34.78
C HIS A 23 -11.18 -2.01 -34.55
N PRO A 24 -11.98 -2.74 -35.38
CA PRO A 24 -12.05 -4.19 -35.25
C PRO A 24 -10.70 -4.84 -35.59
N GLY A 25 -10.32 -5.89 -34.84
CA GLY A 25 -9.19 -6.73 -35.20
C GLY A 25 -9.42 -7.48 -36.51
N GLN A 26 -8.35 -7.97 -37.16
CA GLN A 26 -8.46 -8.67 -38.44
C GLN A 26 -9.38 -9.91 -38.31
N ASP A 27 -9.17 -10.72 -37.27
CA ASP A 27 -9.99 -11.92 -37.01
C ASP A 27 -11.50 -11.66 -37.00
N ILE A 28 -11.95 -10.55 -36.39
CA ILE A 28 -13.37 -10.24 -36.30
C ILE A 28 -13.88 -9.71 -37.64
N GLN A 29 -13.09 -8.92 -38.36
CA GLN A 29 -13.44 -8.48 -39.72
C GLN A 29 -13.63 -9.68 -40.64
N ASP A 30 -12.68 -10.61 -40.64
CA ASP A 30 -12.71 -11.81 -41.48
C ASP A 30 -13.96 -12.66 -41.19
N ARG A 31 -14.33 -12.82 -39.92
CA ARG A 31 -15.56 -13.56 -39.55
C ARG A 31 -16.85 -12.84 -39.94
N PHE A 32 -16.90 -11.50 -39.81
CA PHE A 32 -18.04 -10.72 -40.27
C PHE A 32 -18.17 -10.78 -41.80
N CYS A 33 -17.07 -10.71 -42.54
CA CYS A 33 -17.04 -10.84 -43.99
C CYS A 33 -17.45 -12.25 -44.46
N ALA A 34 -16.91 -13.29 -43.82
CA ALA A 34 -17.28 -14.67 -44.12
C ALA A 34 -18.79 -14.90 -43.94
N ARG A 35 -19.35 -14.43 -42.81
CA ARG A 35 -20.78 -14.59 -42.52
C ARG A 35 -21.67 -13.70 -43.39
N ALA A 36 -21.18 -12.56 -43.89
CA ALA A 36 -21.93 -11.72 -44.80
C ALA A 36 -22.11 -12.36 -46.21
N GLY A 37 -21.24 -13.29 -46.58
CA GLY A 37 -21.30 -14.04 -47.85
C GLY A 37 -22.16 -15.30 -47.79
N GLU A 38 -22.50 -15.79 -46.59
CA GLU A 38 -23.34 -16.96 -46.40
C GLU A 38 -24.82 -16.56 -46.49
N HIS A 39 -25.44 -16.82 -47.64
CA HIS A 39 -26.88 -16.62 -47.83
C HIS A 39 -27.60 -17.94 -47.51
N GLU A 40 -28.37 -17.97 -46.42
CA GLU A 40 -29.17 -19.14 -46.07
C GLU A 40 -30.47 -19.14 -46.89
N ALA A 41 -30.45 -19.85 -48.03
CA ALA A 41 -31.50 -19.80 -49.05
C ALA A 41 -32.88 -20.33 -48.61
N ASP A 42 -32.99 -20.96 -47.43
CA ASP A 42 -34.17 -21.71 -47.01
C ASP A 42 -35.03 -21.01 -45.94
N LEU A 43 -34.70 -19.77 -45.55
CA LEU A 43 -35.37 -19.07 -44.44
C LEU A 43 -36.36 -18.01 -44.88
N ALA A 44 -37.38 -17.79 -44.05
CA ALA A 44 -38.26 -16.64 -44.21
C ALA A 44 -37.44 -15.35 -44.01
N PRO A 45 -37.72 -14.26 -44.78
CA PRO A 45 -36.94 -13.03 -44.70
C PRO A 45 -36.92 -12.35 -43.32
N SER A 46 -37.91 -12.62 -42.47
CA SER A 46 -37.95 -12.13 -41.08
C SER A 46 -36.96 -12.88 -40.20
N ASP A 47 -36.90 -14.20 -40.35
CA ASP A 47 -36.06 -15.09 -39.55
C ASP A 47 -34.59 -14.96 -39.96
N GLU A 48 -34.33 -14.69 -41.25
CA GLU A 48 -32.99 -14.39 -41.76
C GLU A 48 -32.40 -13.14 -41.11
N LEU A 49 -33.18 -12.05 -41.00
CA LEU A 49 -32.69 -10.80 -40.38
C LEU A 49 -32.38 -10.99 -38.89
N GLU A 50 -33.26 -11.68 -38.16
CA GLU A 50 -33.05 -11.99 -36.75
C GLU A 50 -31.78 -12.84 -36.58
N ALA A 51 -31.61 -13.88 -37.40
CA ALA A 51 -30.43 -14.75 -37.34
C ALA A 51 -29.13 -14.03 -37.69
N ARG A 52 -29.15 -13.12 -38.66
CA ARG A 52 -28.00 -12.27 -38.99
C ARG A 52 -27.66 -11.34 -37.84
N SER A 53 -28.67 -10.76 -37.17
CA SER A 53 -28.46 -9.91 -35.99
C SER A 53 -27.89 -10.73 -34.82
N VAL A 54 -28.46 -11.89 -34.52
CA VAL A 54 -28.02 -12.74 -33.40
C VAL A 54 -26.64 -13.33 -33.66
N SER A 55 -26.35 -13.79 -34.87
CA SER A 55 -25.02 -14.30 -35.24
C SER A 55 -23.95 -13.22 -35.14
N ALA A 56 -24.21 -12.01 -35.64
CA ALA A 56 -23.32 -10.86 -35.45
C ALA A 56 -23.06 -10.55 -33.97
N GLN A 57 -24.12 -10.55 -33.15
CA GLN A 57 -23.99 -10.35 -31.71
C GLN A 57 -23.16 -11.44 -31.04
N LEU A 58 -23.34 -12.71 -31.42
CA LEU A 58 -22.58 -13.83 -30.87
C LEU A 58 -21.12 -13.81 -31.27
N ILE A 59 -20.80 -13.40 -32.50
CA ILE A 59 -19.41 -13.17 -32.91
C ILE A 59 -18.78 -12.13 -31.97
N ILE A 60 -19.45 -11.01 -31.73
CA ILE A 60 -18.95 -9.95 -30.85
C ILE A 60 -18.76 -10.45 -29.42
N LEU A 61 -19.75 -11.17 -28.87
CA LEU A 61 -19.67 -11.73 -27.52
C LEU A 61 -18.55 -12.78 -27.40
N HIS A 62 -18.36 -13.61 -28.42
CA HIS A 62 -17.26 -14.57 -28.48
C HIS A 62 -15.90 -13.84 -28.48
N PHE A 63 -15.72 -12.80 -29.29
CA PHE A 63 -14.49 -12.00 -29.28
C PHE A 63 -14.28 -11.22 -27.97
N ALA A 64 -15.36 -10.77 -27.32
CA ALA A 64 -15.29 -10.13 -26.01
C ALA A 64 -14.91 -11.13 -24.90
N ALA A 65 -15.30 -12.41 -25.05
CA ALA A 65 -14.89 -13.50 -24.17
C ALA A 65 -13.47 -14.01 -24.47
N LYS A 66 -13.01 -13.86 -25.72
CA LYS A 66 -11.66 -14.23 -26.15
C LYS A 66 -10.64 -13.44 -25.33
N ASN A 67 -9.62 -14.14 -24.84
CA ASN A 67 -8.51 -13.64 -24.02
C ASN A 67 -8.81 -13.39 -22.53
N TRP A 68 -10.01 -13.67 -22.02
CA TRP A 68 -10.25 -13.60 -20.57
C TRP A 68 -9.34 -14.56 -19.80
N ALA A 69 -9.15 -15.79 -20.29
CA ALA A 69 -8.26 -16.76 -19.64
C ALA A 69 -6.80 -16.25 -19.54
N GLU A 70 -6.29 -15.62 -20.60
CA GLU A 70 -4.94 -15.02 -20.59
C GLU A 70 -4.86 -13.82 -19.65
N TYR A 71 -5.88 -12.97 -19.66
CA TYR A 71 -5.96 -11.81 -18.78
C TYR A 71 -6.05 -12.20 -17.30
N LEU A 72 -6.87 -13.20 -16.97
CA LEU A 72 -6.96 -13.75 -15.61
C LEU A 72 -5.64 -14.39 -15.17
N ARG A 73 -4.93 -15.07 -16.08
CA ARG A 73 -3.58 -15.60 -15.81
C ARG A 73 -2.58 -14.48 -15.53
N TYR A 74 -2.63 -13.39 -16.31
CA TYR A 74 -1.84 -12.19 -16.05
C TYR A 74 -2.14 -11.60 -14.67
N LEU A 75 -3.42 -11.38 -14.33
CA LEU A 75 -3.81 -10.85 -13.01
C LEU A 75 -3.40 -11.79 -11.87
N SER A 76 -3.48 -13.09 -12.08
CA SER A 76 -2.98 -14.09 -11.12
C SER A 76 -1.47 -13.98 -10.92
N SER A 77 -0.70 -13.80 -11.99
CA SER A 77 0.75 -13.61 -11.90
C SER A 77 1.13 -12.31 -11.19
N GLU A 78 0.39 -11.22 -11.41
CA GLU A 78 0.56 -9.94 -10.72
C GLU A 78 0.24 -10.06 -9.22
N CYS A 79 -0.87 -10.74 -8.89
CA CYS A 79 -1.23 -11.02 -7.50
C CYS A 79 -0.13 -11.83 -6.79
N LYS A 80 0.41 -12.84 -7.46
CA LYS A 80 1.48 -13.66 -6.90
C LYS A 80 2.74 -12.83 -6.64
N GLN A 81 3.15 -11.99 -7.59
CA GLN A 81 4.29 -11.09 -7.40
C GLN A 81 4.09 -10.10 -6.25
N LEU A 82 2.89 -9.52 -6.13
CA LEU A 82 2.54 -8.63 -5.00
C LEU A 82 2.59 -9.36 -3.66
N ASN A 83 2.03 -10.56 -3.60
CA ASN A 83 2.05 -11.37 -2.40
C ASN A 83 3.47 -11.80 -2.02
N ASP A 84 4.26 -12.25 -2.99
CA ASP A 84 5.66 -12.63 -2.76
C ASP A 84 6.48 -11.41 -2.29
N ARG A 85 6.25 -10.21 -2.84
CA ARG A 85 6.89 -8.98 -2.35
C ARG A 85 6.46 -8.62 -0.93
N ALA A 86 5.17 -8.74 -0.61
CA ALA A 86 4.68 -8.43 0.74
C ALA A 86 5.23 -9.41 1.78
N LEU A 87 5.28 -10.71 1.46
CA LEU A 87 5.83 -11.75 2.34
C LEU A 87 7.35 -11.67 2.50
N ASN A 88 8.06 -11.34 1.42
CA ASN A 88 9.53 -11.20 1.42
C ASN A 88 9.99 -9.78 1.72
N SER A 89 9.09 -8.86 2.10
CA SER A 89 9.46 -7.61 2.74
C SER A 89 9.96 -7.92 4.15
N GLU A 90 11.11 -8.61 4.23
CA GLU A 90 11.90 -8.63 5.44
C GLU A 90 12.17 -7.17 5.79
N VAL A 91 11.99 -6.87 7.07
CA VAL A 91 12.48 -5.64 7.69
C VAL A 91 13.98 -5.61 7.42
N VAL A 92 14.38 -4.96 6.33
CA VAL A 92 15.78 -4.68 6.06
C VAL A 92 16.26 -3.99 7.32
N ASN A 93 17.18 -4.66 8.00
CA ASN A 93 17.63 -4.31 9.33
C ASN A 93 17.80 -2.80 9.47
N ILE A 94 17.17 -2.26 10.51
CA ILE A 94 17.42 -0.94 11.09
C ILE A 94 18.89 -0.64 10.96
N LYS A 95 19.24 0.14 9.93
CA LYS A 95 20.61 0.63 9.83
C LYS A 95 20.82 1.45 11.09
N ALA A 96 21.93 1.21 11.77
CA ALA A 96 22.31 1.86 13.02
C ALA A 96 22.37 3.41 12.94
N ASP A 97 22.24 3.96 11.73
CA ASP A 97 22.06 5.37 11.38
C ASP A 97 20.75 5.98 11.94
N GLY A 98 19.69 5.19 12.12
CA GLY A 98 18.40 5.70 12.60
C GLY A 98 17.53 6.33 11.51
N THR A 99 17.98 6.34 10.25
CA THR A 99 17.13 6.59 9.08
C THR A 99 16.68 5.27 8.46
N ASP A 100 15.76 4.60 9.15
CA ASP A 100 15.11 3.41 8.58
C ASP A 100 13.67 3.76 8.20
N GLU A 101 13.49 4.03 6.91
CA GLU A 101 12.17 4.04 6.29
C GLU A 101 11.69 2.58 6.24
N PHE A 102 10.83 2.22 7.19
CA PHE A 102 9.92 1.09 7.05
C PHE A 102 8.98 1.36 5.86
N GLU A 103 9.51 1.29 4.65
CA GLU A 103 8.71 1.32 3.44
C GLU A 103 8.31 -0.14 3.13
N ILE A 104 7.55 -0.76 4.04
CA ILE A 104 6.54 -1.70 3.54
C ILE A 104 5.69 -0.81 2.65
N ASN A 105 5.95 -0.89 1.36
CA ASN A 105 5.54 0.13 0.42
C ASN A 105 4.01 0.14 0.46
N ILE A 106 3.44 1.17 1.08
CA ILE A 106 2.00 1.37 1.19
C ILE A 106 1.36 1.22 -0.21
N GLN A 107 2.14 1.52 -1.25
CA GLN A 107 1.84 1.25 -2.65
C GLN A 107 1.50 -0.22 -2.95
N ASP A 108 2.23 -1.21 -2.43
CA ASP A 108 1.98 -2.64 -2.70
C ASP A 108 0.65 -3.08 -2.05
N MET A 109 0.37 -2.59 -0.83
CA MET A 109 -0.92 -2.79 -0.17
C MET A 109 -2.06 -2.16 -0.98
N GLN A 110 -1.88 -0.92 -1.43
CA GLN A 110 -2.84 -0.22 -2.28
C GLN A 110 -3.05 -0.93 -3.62
N GLN A 111 -2.00 -1.46 -4.23
CA GLN A 111 -2.07 -2.23 -5.48
C GLN A 111 -2.86 -3.53 -5.29
N LEU A 112 -2.63 -4.24 -4.19
CA LEU A 112 -3.37 -5.47 -3.86
C LEU A 112 -4.85 -5.16 -3.61
N GLN A 113 -5.17 -4.09 -2.87
CA GLN A 113 -6.54 -3.64 -2.64
C GLN A 113 -7.23 -3.19 -3.93
N TRP A 114 -6.52 -2.43 -4.77
CA TRP A 114 -7.02 -2.03 -6.09
C TRP A 114 -7.30 -3.26 -6.96
N LEU A 115 -6.41 -4.25 -6.96
CA LEU A 115 -6.58 -5.49 -7.71
C LEU A 115 -7.82 -6.26 -7.22
N ALA A 116 -8.02 -6.36 -5.90
CA ALA A 116 -9.21 -6.98 -5.31
C ALA A 116 -10.51 -6.29 -5.78
N GLN A 117 -10.55 -4.96 -5.72
CA GLN A 117 -11.70 -4.18 -6.20
C GLN A 117 -11.92 -4.32 -7.70
N HIS A 118 -10.84 -4.29 -8.49
CA HIS A 118 -10.90 -4.42 -9.94
C HIS A 118 -11.41 -5.80 -10.37
N LEU A 119 -10.98 -6.87 -9.70
CA LEU A 119 -11.48 -8.24 -9.91
C LEU A 119 -12.96 -8.36 -9.54
N HIS A 120 -13.35 -7.91 -8.35
CA HIS A 120 -14.71 -8.08 -7.85
C HIS A 120 -15.73 -7.22 -8.59
N ILE A 121 -15.46 -5.92 -8.72
CA ILE A 121 -16.43 -4.97 -9.28
C ILE A 121 -16.38 -5.03 -10.81
N ARG A 122 -15.22 -4.82 -11.43
CA ARG A 122 -15.18 -4.62 -12.88
C ARG A 122 -15.21 -5.92 -13.65
N CYS A 123 -14.35 -6.87 -13.29
CA CYS A 123 -14.29 -8.15 -13.99
C CYS A 123 -15.51 -9.02 -13.64
N GLY A 124 -15.92 -9.01 -12.37
CA GLY A 124 -17.10 -9.75 -11.90
C GLY A 124 -18.35 -9.33 -12.63
N HIS A 125 -18.68 -8.03 -12.62
CA HIS A 125 -19.87 -7.54 -13.33
C HIS A 125 -19.80 -7.78 -14.85
N ALA A 126 -18.63 -7.63 -15.48
CA ALA A 126 -18.49 -7.90 -16.91
C ALA A 126 -18.83 -9.36 -17.26
N LEU A 127 -18.26 -10.33 -16.54
CA LEU A 127 -18.53 -11.75 -16.77
C LEU A 127 -19.95 -12.16 -16.35
N GLU A 128 -20.43 -11.67 -15.21
CA GLU A 128 -21.81 -11.91 -14.75
C GLU A 128 -22.83 -11.40 -15.75
N SER A 129 -22.64 -10.19 -16.30
CA SER A 129 -23.54 -9.65 -17.33
C SER A 129 -23.61 -10.55 -18.56
N GLY A 130 -22.49 -11.16 -18.96
CA GLY A 130 -22.43 -12.19 -19.99
C GLY A 130 -23.27 -13.42 -19.63
N THR A 131 -23.17 -13.91 -18.40
CA THR A 131 -23.97 -15.08 -17.97
C THR A 131 -25.46 -14.79 -17.86
N ARG A 132 -25.87 -13.57 -17.47
CA ARG A 132 -27.30 -13.18 -17.33
C ARG A 132 -28.03 -13.07 -18.66
N LEU A 133 -27.32 -12.76 -19.76
CA LEU A 133 -27.90 -12.77 -21.11
C LEU A 133 -28.54 -14.12 -21.47
N ARG A 134 -28.19 -15.21 -20.78
CA ARG A 134 -28.83 -16.53 -20.90
C ARG A 134 -30.17 -16.64 -20.18
N GLU A 135 -30.31 -16.03 -19.01
CA GLU A 135 -31.49 -16.23 -18.15
C GLU A 135 -32.70 -15.48 -18.70
N ASP A 136 -32.48 -14.25 -19.15
CA ASP A 136 -33.49 -13.46 -19.87
C ASP A 136 -33.63 -13.93 -21.33
N GLY A 137 -32.52 -14.43 -21.88
CA GLY A 137 -32.46 -15.10 -23.16
C GLY A 137 -33.05 -16.50 -23.08
N ARG A 138 -34.38 -16.60 -22.97
CA ARG A 138 -35.12 -17.63 -23.73
C ARG A 138 -34.95 -17.37 -25.23
N VAL A 139 -33.70 -17.19 -25.70
CA VAL A 139 -33.32 -17.27 -27.11
C VAL A 139 -33.80 -18.65 -27.50
N HIS A 140 -34.92 -18.65 -28.20
CA HIS A 140 -35.70 -19.81 -28.49
C HIS A 140 -34.77 -20.85 -29.11
N THR A 141 -34.43 -21.90 -28.36
CA THR A 141 -33.70 -23.06 -28.89
C THR A 141 -34.50 -23.81 -29.97
N SER A 142 -35.73 -23.35 -30.26
CA SER A 142 -36.48 -23.70 -31.46
C SER A 142 -36.00 -22.98 -32.72
N SER A 143 -34.98 -22.11 -32.61
CA SER A 143 -34.38 -21.46 -33.76
C SER A 143 -33.69 -22.51 -34.65
N PRO A 144 -33.89 -22.48 -35.98
CA PRO A 144 -33.39 -23.52 -36.90
C PRO A 144 -31.85 -23.64 -36.95
N TYR A 145 -31.12 -22.72 -36.32
CA TYR A 145 -29.65 -22.66 -36.36
C TYR A 145 -29.02 -23.53 -35.26
N ARG A 146 -28.92 -24.84 -35.54
CA ARG A 146 -28.21 -25.79 -34.67
C ARG A 146 -26.78 -25.34 -34.35
N GLU A 147 -26.05 -24.83 -35.34
CA GLU A 147 -24.68 -24.36 -35.16
C GLU A 147 -24.59 -23.18 -34.18
N LEU A 148 -25.54 -22.25 -34.26
CA LEU A 148 -25.60 -21.09 -33.39
C LEU A 148 -25.79 -21.51 -31.92
N SER A 149 -26.66 -22.49 -31.68
CA SER A 149 -26.87 -23.03 -30.33
C SER A 149 -25.61 -23.69 -29.75
N LEU A 150 -24.81 -24.38 -30.58
CA LEU A 150 -23.54 -24.96 -30.16
C LEU A 150 -22.52 -23.88 -29.80
N TRP A 151 -22.45 -22.80 -30.59
CA TRP A 151 -21.58 -21.66 -30.31
C TRP A 151 -21.98 -20.93 -29.03
N VAL A 152 -23.28 -20.71 -28.82
CA VAL A 152 -23.82 -20.13 -27.59
C VAL A 152 -23.44 -20.99 -26.38
N ALA A 153 -23.61 -22.31 -26.47
CA ALA A 153 -23.26 -23.23 -25.39
C ALA A 153 -21.75 -23.18 -25.08
N ALA A 154 -20.90 -23.25 -26.11
CA ALA A 154 -19.45 -23.19 -25.94
C ALA A 154 -18.99 -21.86 -25.31
N TRP A 155 -19.52 -20.74 -25.78
CA TRP A 155 -19.24 -19.42 -25.20
C TRP A 155 -19.71 -19.30 -23.75
N GLN A 156 -20.87 -19.88 -23.41
CA GLN A 156 -21.38 -19.90 -22.04
C GLN A 156 -20.48 -20.71 -21.11
N ASP A 157 -20.05 -21.89 -21.54
CA ASP A 157 -19.16 -22.75 -20.75
C ASP A 157 -17.80 -22.06 -20.54
N GLU A 158 -17.26 -21.41 -21.57
CA GLU A 158 -16.04 -20.61 -21.45
C GLU A 158 -16.21 -19.44 -20.48
N THR A 159 -17.31 -18.69 -20.58
CA THR A 159 -17.61 -17.54 -19.70
C THR A 159 -17.78 -18.00 -18.24
N ARG A 160 -18.43 -19.14 -18.01
CA ARG A 160 -18.58 -19.74 -16.66
C ARG A 160 -17.25 -20.20 -16.09
N SER A 161 -16.42 -20.85 -16.91
CA SER A 161 -15.06 -21.24 -16.51
C SER A 161 -14.23 -20.02 -16.11
N ASN A 162 -14.32 -18.93 -16.88
CA ASN A 162 -13.65 -17.67 -16.58
C ASN A 162 -14.20 -17.03 -15.30
N LEU A 163 -15.52 -17.06 -15.08
CA LEU A 163 -16.15 -16.54 -13.86
C LEU A 163 -15.70 -17.31 -12.62
N TYR A 164 -15.66 -18.64 -12.68
CA TYR A 164 -15.15 -19.47 -11.60
C TYR A 164 -13.69 -19.15 -11.28
N THR A 165 -12.84 -19.06 -12.32
CA THR A 165 -11.43 -18.70 -12.18
C THR A 165 -11.27 -17.31 -11.55
N LEU A 166 -12.10 -16.35 -11.96
CA LEU A 166 -12.13 -15.00 -11.40
C LEU A 166 -12.51 -15.01 -9.92
N GLN A 167 -13.54 -15.77 -9.54
CA GLN A 167 -14.00 -15.88 -8.14
C GLN A 167 -12.90 -16.47 -7.25
N THR A 168 -12.29 -17.58 -7.68
CA THR A 168 -11.15 -18.17 -6.96
C THR A 168 -9.98 -17.20 -6.83
N LEU A 169 -9.67 -16.44 -7.89
CA LEU A 169 -8.62 -15.42 -7.85
C LEU A 169 -8.98 -14.27 -6.90
N ALA A 170 -10.23 -13.82 -6.90
CA ALA A 170 -10.70 -12.76 -6.01
C ALA A 170 -10.67 -13.18 -4.53
N GLU A 171 -11.08 -14.41 -4.22
CA GLU A 171 -10.95 -15.00 -2.88
C GLU A 171 -9.49 -15.09 -2.44
N HIS A 172 -8.60 -15.53 -3.35
CA HIS A 172 -7.18 -15.60 -3.08
C HIS A 172 -6.58 -14.22 -2.78
N VAL A 173 -6.86 -13.21 -3.61
CA VAL A 173 -6.37 -11.83 -3.41
C VAL A 173 -6.92 -11.25 -2.10
N SER A 174 -8.18 -11.52 -1.75
CA SER A 174 -8.78 -11.11 -0.48
C SER A 174 -8.06 -11.74 0.70
N GLY A 175 -7.77 -13.05 0.63
CA GLY A 175 -6.98 -13.76 1.64
C GLY A 175 -5.57 -13.20 1.81
N CYS A 176 -4.87 -12.93 0.69
CA CYS A 176 -3.57 -12.26 0.72
C CYS A 176 -3.65 -10.88 1.38
N THR A 177 -4.69 -10.10 1.06
CA THR A 177 -4.87 -8.75 1.63
C THR A 177 -5.05 -8.81 3.13
N GLN A 178 -5.87 -9.75 3.63
CA GLN A 178 -6.08 -9.96 5.05
C GLN A 178 -4.79 -10.41 5.76
N LEU A 179 -4.02 -11.30 5.14
CA LEU A 179 -2.76 -11.79 5.70
C LEU A 179 -1.74 -10.65 5.82
N VAL A 180 -1.55 -9.85 4.77
CA VAL A 180 -0.63 -8.69 4.79
C VAL A 180 -1.08 -7.67 5.84
N PHE A 181 -2.39 -7.39 5.93
CA PHE A 181 -2.93 -6.51 6.97
C PHE A 181 -2.62 -7.02 8.39
N ASN A 182 -2.79 -8.32 8.63
CA ASN A 182 -2.51 -8.92 9.93
C ASN A 182 -1.02 -8.87 10.27
N ILE A 183 -0.12 -9.11 9.30
CA ILE A 183 1.32 -8.97 9.49
C ILE A 183 1.66 -7.52 9.86
N LEU A 184 1.14 -6.55 9.11
CA LEU A 184 1.34 -5.13 9.39
C LEU A 184 0.86 -4.74 10.79
N LYS A 185 -0.32 -5.22 11.18
CA LYS A 185 -0.87 -4.97 12.52
C LYS A 185 0.01 -5.57 13.63
N MET A 186 0.43 -6.83 13.48
CA MET A 186 1.33 -7.47 14.44
C MET A 186 2.66 -6.72 14.56
N LYS A 187 3.15 -6.16 13.44
CA LYS A 187 4.37 -5.36 13.40
C LYS A 187 4.20 -4.01 14.08
N ASP A 188 3.09 -3.32 13.86
CA ASP A 188 2.76 -2.08 14.54
C ASP A 188 2.66 -2.29 16.07
N ASP A 189 2.01 -3.37 16.50
CA ASP A 189 1.94 -3.77 17.91
C ASP A 189 3.35 -4.05 18.50
N GLU A 190 4.25 -4.69 17.73
CA GLU A 190 5.65 -4.94 18.13
C GLU A 190 6.45 -3.63 18.29
N VAL A 191 6.30 -2.69 17.35
CA VAL A 191 6.93 -1.36 17.41
C VAL A 191 6.44 -0.57 18.62
N ILE A 192 5.13 -0.57 18.88
CA ILE A 192 4.54 0.10 20.05
C ILE A 192 5.08 -0.53 21.34
N GLN A 193 5.15 -1.85 21.43
CA GLN A 193 5.69 -2.54 22.61
C GLN A 193 7.18 -2.24 22.84
N THR A 194 8.00 -2.27 21.80
CA THR A 194 9.43 -1.95 21.89
C THR A 194 9.65 -0.49 22.29
N HIS A 195 8.91 0.45 21.67
CA HIS A 195 8.97 1.87 22.03
C HIS A 195 8.49 2.12 23.47
N GLY A 196 7.44 1.43 23.91
CA GLY A 196 6.96 1.47 25.29
C GLY A 196 8.02 0.98 26.30
N ARG A 197 8.73 -0.11 25.97
CA ARG A 197 9.86 -0.61 26.78
C ARG A 197 11.01 0.39 26.83
N LEU A 198 11.43 0.94 25.68
CA LEU A 198 12.48 1.94 25.60
C LEU A 198 12.13 3.20 26.41
N THR A 199 10.90 3.68 26.28
CA THR A 199 10.39 4.84 27.03
C THR A 199 10.38 4.56 28.54
N ASN A 200 9.97 3.37 28.96
CA ASN A 200 10.02 2.97 30.37
C ASN A 200 11.47 2.91 30.89
N THR A 201 12.41 2.36 30.12
CA THR A 201 13.83 2.34 30.51
C THR A 201 14.41 3.75 30.56
N LEU A 202 14.03 4.63 29.63
CA LEU A 202 14.45 6.02 29.61
C LEU A 202 13.88 6.79 30.80
N ALA A 203 12.62 6.54 31.17
CA ALA A 203 11.99 7.12 32.35
C ALA A 203 12.68 6.68 33.65
N GLN A 204 13.03 5.39 33.76
CA GLN A 204 13.81 4.87 34.90
C GLN A 204 15.19 5.52 34.98
N HIS A 205 15.90 5.64 33.86
CA HIS A 205 17.20 6.29 33.80
C HIS A 205 17.12 7.79 34.14
N SER A 206 16.09 8.48 33.63
CA SER A 206 15.80 9.87 33.96
C SER A 206 15.52 10.07 35.45
N HIS A 207 14.77 9.16 36.08
CA HIS A 207 14.53 9.19 37.52
C HIS A 207 15.82 9.01 38.33
N GLY A 208 16.69 8.08 37.92
CA GLY A 208 18.01 7.89 38.52
C GLY A 208 18.93 9.10 38.34
N HIS A 209 18.93 9.73 37.16
CA HIS A 209 19.65 10.98 36.93
C HIS A 209 19.12 12.13 37.76
N ASN A 210 17.80 12.23 37.92
CA ASN A 210 17.19 13.29 38.71
C ASN A 210 17.53 13.15 40.20
N SER A 211 17.53 11.93 40.75
CA SER A 211 17.97 11.68 42.13
C SER A 211 19.46 11.98 42.33
N MET A 212 20.32 11.63 41.35
CA MET A 212 21.74 11.99 41.37
C MET A 212 21.95 13.51 41.31
N LEU A 213 21.21 14.22 40.46
CA LEU A 213 21.27 15.69 40.38
C LEU A 213 20.84 16.35 41.68
N LEU A 214 19.78 15.86 42.33
CA LEU A 214 19.35 16.33 43.64
C LEU A 214 20.42 16.09 44.71
N HIS A 215 21.10 14.94 44.68
CA HIS A 215 22.21 14.65 45.57
C HIS A 215 23.39 15.61 45.37
N LEU A 216 23.80 15.84 44.11
CA LEU A 216 24.87 16.79 43.77
C LEU A 216 24.51 18.23 44.19
N ALA A 217 23.25 18.63 44.03
CA ALA A 217 22.78 19.93 44.48
C ALA A 217 22.91 20.08 46.02
N TYR A 218 22.54 19.03 46.76
CA TYR A 218 22.68 19.00 48.22
C TYR A 218 24.14 19.04 48.68
N GLU A 219 25.02 18.22 48.08
CA GLU A 219 26.46 18.25 48.37
C GLU A 219 27.10 19.58 48.00
N SER A 220 26.70 20.18 46.87
CA SER A 220 27.15 21.51 46.47
C SER A 220 26.71 22.57 47.48
N GLU A 221 25.50 22.47 48.02
CA GLU A 221 25.04 23.40 49.06
C GLU A 221 25.86 23.28 50.34
N SER A 222 26.13 22.04 50.79
CA SER A 222 26.98 21.76 51.95
C SER A 222 28.42 22.26 51.75
N THR A 223 28.98 22.04 50.56
CA THR A 223 30.31 22.53 50.18
C THR A 223 30.33 24.05 50.17
N ALA A 224 29.31 24.70 49.61
CA ALA A 224 29.19 26.15 49.61
C ALA A 224 29.08 26.72 51.05
N ARG A 225 28.35 26.07 51.95
CA ARG A 225 28.33 26.44 53.38
C ARG A 225 29.71 26.32 54.02
N SER A 226 30.43 25.22 53.75
CA SER A 226 31.77 24.99 54.28
C SER A 226 32.77 26.03 53.79
N VAL A 227 32.75 26.35 52.48
CA VAL A 227 33.56 27.41 51.87
C VAL A 227 33.25 28.77 52.48
N ARG A 228 31.97 29.11 52.69
CA ARG A 228 31.58 30.37 53.35
C ARG A 228 32.12 30.44 54.78
N MET A 229 32.07 29.34 55.52
CA MET A 229 32.58 29.28 56.90
C MET A 229 34.10 29.44 56.96
N ILE A 230 34.85 28.74 56.10
CA ILE A 230 36.31 28.89 55.97
C ILE A 230 36.65 30.33 55.62
N THR A 231 35.95 30.91 54.63
CA THR A 231 36.16 32.30 54.19
C THR A 231 35.93 33.29 55.35
N LEU A 232 34.87 33.10 56.14
CA LEU A 232 34.60 33.88 57.35
C LEU A 232 35.72 33.76 58.39
N ILE A 233 36.19 32.55 58.67
CA ILE A 233 37.29 32.31 59.61
C ILE A 233 38.55 33.02 59.12
N THR A 234 38.90 32.87 57.85
CA THR A 234 40.05 33.58 57.27
C THR A 234 39.88 35.09 57.35
N LEU A 235 38.70 35.64 57.01
CA LEU A 235 38.44 37.09 57.12
C LEU A 235 38.58 37.61 58.56
N LEU A 236 38.26 36.80 59.56
CA LEU A 236 38.36 37.16 60.97
C LEU A 236 39.82 37.11 61.47
N TYR A 237 40.58 36.08 61.08
CA TYR A 237 41.94 35.83 61.59
C TYR A 237 43.05 36.51 60.78
N LEU A 238 42.82 36.81 59.51
CA LEU A 238 43.84 37.40 58.64
C LEU A 238 44.25 38.81 59.09
N PRO A 239 43.33 39.77 59.39
CA PRO A 239 43.71 41.13 59.79
C PRO A 239 44.53 41.18 61.09
N PRO A 240 44.16 40.47 62.18
CA PRO A 240 44.99 40.39 63.38
C PRO A 240 46.37 39.78 63.15
N SER A 241 46.46 38.77 62.26
CA SER A 241 47.74 38.13 61.92
C SER A 241 48.69 39.10 61.19
N PHE A 242 48.14 39.92 60.27
CA PHE A 242 48.90 41.00 59.63
C PHE A 242 49.38 42.06 60.64
N LEU A 243 48.52 42.42 61.62
CA LEU A 243 48.90 43.35 62.69
C LEU A 243 49.95 42.76 63.66
N ALA A 244 49.92 41.45 63.90
CA ALA A 244 50.93 40.78 64.73
C ALA A 244 52.30 40.77 64.04
N ILE A 245 52.35 40.47 62.74
CA ILE A 245 53.58 40.48 61.95
C ILE A 245 54.15 41.91 61.82
N SER A 246 53.29 42.91 61.59
CA SER A 246 53.75 44.30 61.50
C SER A 246 54.34 44.80 62.82
N ARG A 247 53.83 44.34 63.98
CA ARG A 247 54.42 44.63 65.30
C ARG A 247 55.78 43.95 65.52
N VAL A 248 55.97 42.72 65.04
CA VAL A 248 57.26 42.01 65.15
C VAL A 248 58.35 42.65 64.28
N GLN A 249 58.00 43.17 63.10
CA GLN A 249 58.94 43.93 62.27
C GLN A 249 59.25 45.33 62.83
N LEU A 250 58.32 45.96 63.54
CA LEU A 250 58.58 47.24 64.23
C LEU A 250 59.53 47.09 65.44
N THR A 251 59.62 45.90 66.06
CA THR A 251 60.55 45.64 67.16
C THR A 251 61.98 45.29 66.73
N HIS A 252 62.24 45.14 65.43
CA HIS A 252 63.59 44.87 64.90
C HIS A 252 64.09 45.96 63.95
N TRP A 253 63.70 47.22 64.17
CA TRP A 253 64.50 48.34 63.68
C TRP A 253 65.74 48.49 64.56
N PRO A 254 66.96 48.25 64.04
CA PRO A 254 68.16 48.65 64.75
C PRO A 254 68.17 50.18 64.83
N THR A 255 68.18 50.70 66.05
CA THR A 255 68.57 52.07 66.37
C THR A 255 70.04 52.27 66.02
N THR A 256 70.33 52.47 64.74
CA THR A 256 71.64 52.93 64.28
C THR A 256 71.46 54.02 63.24
N GLY A 257 71.92 55.22 63.60
CA GLY A 257 72.41 56.20 62.64
C GLY A 257 71.52 57.41 62.41
N ILE A 258 71.49 58.33 63.39
CA ILE A 258 71.44 59.75 63.05
C ILE A 258 72.79 60.06 62.37
N MET A 259 72.78 60.25 61.06
CA MET A 259 73.90 60.83 60.32
C MET A 259 73.42 62.12 59.68
N THR A 260 73.81 63.22 60.32
CA THR A 260 73.79 64.59 59.82
C THR A 260 74.56 64.65 58.50
N ILE A 261 73.93 65.13 57.43
CA ILE A 261 74.63 65.70 56.27
C ILE A 261 73.90 67.00 55.92
N LEU A 262 74.72 68.04 55.77
CA LEU A 262 74.42 69.38 55.27
C LEU A 262 73.63 69.39 53.96
#